data_AF-A0A966ZET8-F1
#
_entry.id   AF-A0A966ZET8-F1
#
_cell.length_a   1.000
_cell.length_b   1.000
_cell.length_c   1.000
_cell.angle_alpha   90.00
_cell.angle_beta   90.00
_cell.angle_gamma   90.00
#
_symmetry.space_group_name_H-M   'P 1'
#
loop_
_entity.id
_entity.type
_entity.pdbx_description
1 polymer ?
#
loop_
_entity_poly.entity_id
_entity_poly.type
_entity_poly.pdbx_seq_one_letter_code
_entity_poly.pdbx_strand_id
1 'polypeptide(L)'
;MADFPRRIACLTEETVETLYLLGQQDRIVGVSGYTARPPEARKKPKISAFTTAKFDKILAVGPDLVLAFSDLQADIVRELMLRGVTVFAFNQRSIAEILDMILVLARIVGAEEKGQALVAQLTHGLEAIRASAANFPQRPRVLFEEWKDPLISGIRWVEELIEIAGGDPIFPHLRHHQDAKNRIVDPAAVPPLDPEVIIASWCGMKVAKQHIRTRPN
;
A
#
# COMPACT_ATOMS: atom_id res chain seq x y z
N MET A 1 -16.64 5.41 -29.45
CA MET A 1 -16.12 4.34 -28.56
C MET A 1 -15.37 5.02 -27.44
N ALA A 2 -15.69 4.74 -26.19
CA ALA A 2 -14.83 5.18 -25.09
C ALA A 2 -13.53 4.37 -25.18
N ASP A 3 -12.41 5.03 -25.50
CA ASP A 3 -11.11 4.37 -25.52
C ASP A 3 -10.55 4.37 -24.10
N PHE A 4 -10.22 3.20 -23.58
CA PHE A 4 -9.60 3.05 -22.26
C PHE A 4 -8.08 3.21 -22.39
N PRO A 5 -7.37 3.65 -21.34
CA PRO A 5 -5.91 3.77 -21.36
C PRO A 5 -5.23 2.47 -21.81
N ARG A 6 -4.25 2.57 -22.70
CA ARG A 6 -3.52 1.44 -23.32
C ARG A 6 -2.06 1.39 -22.91
N ARG A 7 -1.50 2.49 -22.41
CA ARG A 7 -0.09 2.63 -22.03
C ARG A 7 0.01 3.23 -20.63
N ILE A 8 -0.04 2.37 -19.64
CA ILE A 8 -0.11 2.74 -18.23
C ILE A 8 1.29 2.65 -17.60
N ALA A 9 1.76 3.76 -17.03
CA ALA A 9 2.94 3.80 -16.17
C ALA A 9 2.51 3.72 -14.70
N CYS A 10 3.00 2.74 -13.96
CA CYS A 10 2.64 2.52 -12.55
C CYS A 10 3.81 2.95 -11.65
N LEU A 11 3.60 3.94 -10.79
CA LEU A 11 4.66 4.46 -9.91
C LEU A 11 4.78 3.69 -8.58
N THR A 12 3.94 2.68 -8.37
CA THR A 12 3.88 1.85 -7.17
C THR A 12 3.50 0.41 -7.50
N GLU A 13 3.63 -0.51 -6.53
CA GLU A 13 3.38 -1.96 -6.75
C GLU A 13 1.90 -2.31 -6.83
N GLU A 14 1.06 -1.71 -5.99
CA GLU A 14 -0.34 -2.11 -5.82
C GLU A 14 -1.17 -1.94 -7.09
N THR A 15 -0.86 -0.92 -7.90
CA THR A 15 -1.52 -0.70 -9.19
C THR A 15 -1.03 -1.69 -10.24
N VAL A 16 0.26 -2.08 -10.20
CA VAL A 16 0.80 -3.16 -11.04
C VAL A 16 0.10 -4.47 -10.71
N GLU A 17 0.10 -4.88 -9.45
CA GLU A 17 -0.47 -6.16 -9.03
C GLU A 17 -1.97 -6.24 -9.36
N THR A 18 -2.72 -5.16 -9.12
CA THR A 18 -4.14 -5.10 -9.46
C THR A 18 -4.35 -5.26 -10.97
N LEU A 19 -3.57 -4.59 -11.82
CA LEU A 19 -3.67 -4.76 -13.28
C LEU A 19 -3.35 -6.18 -13.74
N TYR A 20 -2.40 -6.87 -13.10
CA TYR A 20 -2.14 -8.29 -13.36
C TYR A 20 -3.34 -9.17 -12.96
N LEU A 21 -3.92 -8.95 -11.78
CA LEU A 21 -5.10 -9.68 -11.31
C LEU A 21 -6.33 -9.46 -12.20
N LEU A 22 -6.45 -8.29 -12.85
CA LEU A 22 -7.50 -7.98 -13.82
C LEU A 22 -7.20 -8.51 -15.25
N GLY A 23 -6.04 -9.11 -15.47
CA GLY A 23 -5.58 -9.55 -16.79
C GLY A 23 -5.30 -8.38 -17.75
N GLN A 24 -4.85 -7.24 -17.23
CA GLN A 24 -4.57 -5.99 -17.97
C GLN A 24 -3.08 -5.62 -17.99
N GLN A 25 -2.20 -6.54 -17.59
CA GLN A 25 -0.75 -6.33 -17.48
C GLN A 25 -0.06 -5.89 -18.78
N ASP A 26 -0.63 -6.19 -19.95
CA ASP A 26 -0.05 -5.83 -21.24
C ASP A 26 -0.07 -4.32 -21.47
N ARG A 27 -0.97 -3.61 -20.78
CA ARG A 27 -1.05 -2.14 -20.82
C ARG A 27 0.10 -1.48 -20.04
N ILE A 28 0.78 -2.21 -19.16
CA ILE A 28 1.83 -1.63 -18.30
C ILE A 28 3.10 -1.40 -19.13
N VAL A 29 3.50 -0.14 -19.28
CA VAL A 29 4.68 0.27 -20.06
C VAL A 29 5.88 0.67 -19.20
N GLY A 30 5.66 0.88 -17.90
CA GLY A 30 6.73 1.17 -16.95
C GLY A 30 6.28 0.97 -15.51
N VAL A 31 7.21 0.60 -14.65
CA VAL A 31 6.98 0.28 -13.24
C VAL A 31 7.98 0.99 -12.32
N SER A 32 7.65 1.07 -11.04
CA SER A 32 8.58 1.47 -10.00
C SER A 32 9.70 0.43 -9.80
N GLY A 33 10.86 0.90 -9.34
CA GLY A 33 11.95 0.03 -8.91
C GLY A 33 11.60 -0.86 -7.70
N TYR A 34 10.51 -0.55 -6.98
CA TYR A 34 10.01 -1.34 -5.85
C TYR A 34 9.00 -2.42 -6.24
N THR A 35 8.59 -2.48 -7.51
CA THR A 35 7.67 -3.52 -7.99
C THR A 35 8.30 -4.90 -7.83
N ALA A 36 7.72 -5.72 -6.96
CA ALA A 36 8.11 -7.07 -6.64
C ALA A 36 7.07 -8.11 -7.09
N ARG A 37 5.78 -7.77 -7.09
CA ARG A 37 4.66 -8.67 -7.38
C ARG A 37 3.83 -8.25 -8.61
N PRO A 38 3.45 -9.22 -9.46
CA PRO A 38 4.01 -10.57 -9.51
C PRO A 38 5.48 -10.53 -10.01
N PRO A 39 6.30 -11.59 -9.78
CA PRO A 39 7.73 -11.56 -10.10
C PRO A 39 8.08 -11.19 -11.55
N GLU A 40 7.23 -11.55 -12.51
CA GLU A 40 7.38 -11.22 -13.93
C GLU A 40 7.23 -9.72 -14.22
N ALA A 41 6.51 -8.96 -13.39
CA ALA A 41 6.38 -7.52 -13.54
C ALA A 41 7.73 -6.80 -13.40
N ARG A 42 8.70 -7.40 -12.69
CA ARG A 42 10.08 -6.91 -12.59
C ARG A 42 10.79 -6.85 -13.94
N LYS A 43 10.30 -7.52 -14.98
CA LYS A 43 10.88 -7.46 -16.33
C LYS A 43 10.55 -6.14 -17.04
N LYS A 44 9.49 -5.44 -16.64
CA LYS A 44 9.07 -4.15 -17.23
C LYS A 44 10.14 -3.05 -17.02
N PRO A 45 10.13 -1.98 -17.83
CA PRO A 45 11.05 -0.83 -17.66
C PRO A 45 10.87 -0.15 -16.29
N LYS A 46 11.98 0.23 -15.65
CA LYS A 46 11.97 0.90 -14.34
C LYS A 46 12.07 2.41 -14.54
N ILE A 47 11.02 3.12 -14.16
CA ILE A 47 10.82 4.54 -14.50
C ILE A 47 10.78 5.47 -13.27
N SER A 48 10.64 4.91 -12.07
CA SER A 48 10.65 5.66 -10.81
C SER A 48 11.23 4.82 -9.68
N ALA A 49 11.59 5.48 -8.58
CA ALA A 49 11.54 4.89 -7.24
C ALA A 49 10.21 5.31 -6.58
N PHE A 50 10.10 5.22 -5.25
CA PHE A 50 8.87 5.61 -4.54
C PHE A 50 8.72 7.14 -4.43
N THR A 51 9.75 7.85 -3.96
CA THR A 51 9.74 9.32 -3.79
C THR A 51 10.48 10.07 -4.89
N THR A 52 11.07 9.37 -5.86
CA THR A 52 11.79 9.99 -6.97
C THR A 52 11.33 9.44 -8.31
N ALA A 53 11.07 10.33 -9.27
CA ALA A 53 10.67 9.98 -10.63
C ALA A 53 11.78 10.30 -11.62
N LYS A 54 11.95 9.45 -12.64
CA LYS A 54 12.83 9.73 -13.78
C LYS A 54 11.95 10.21 -14.92
N PHE A 55 11.56 11.49 -14.90
CA PHE A 55 10.56 12.04 -15.82
C PHE A 55 10.87 11.72 -17.29
N ASP A 56 12.12 11.85 -17.72
CA ASP A 56 12.51 11.52 -19.10
C ASP A 56 12.26 10.05 -19.45
N LYS A 57 12.44 9.13 -18.49
CA LYS A 57 12.12 7.71 -18.69
C LYS A 57 10.62 7.45 -18.69
N ILE A 58 9.86 8.17 -17.86
CA ILE A 58 8.39 8.10 -17.87
C ILE A 58 7.88 8.55 -19.25
N LEU A 59 8.36 9.68 -19.76
CA LEU A 59 7.98 10.19 -21.07
C LEU A 59 8.44 9.27 -22.21
N ALA A 60 9.63 8.67 -22.11
CA ALA A 60 10.16 7.76 -23.12
C ALA A 60 9.34 6.47 -23.28
N VAL A 61 8.62 6.02 -22.24
CA VAL A 61 7.68 4.90 -22.36
C VAL A 61 6.31 5.34 -22.86
N GLY A 62 6.13 6.62 -23.22
CA GLY A 62 4.94 7.17 -23.87
C GLY A 62 3.61 6.77 -23.23
N PRO A 63 3.40 6.99 -21.91
CA PRO A 63 2.18 6.60 -21.25
C PRO A 63 1.02 7.53 -21.65
N ASP A 64 -0.17 6.95 -21.77
CA ASP A 64 -1.43 7.71 -21.85
C ASP A 64 -2.09 7.90 -20.48
N LEU A 65 -1.62 7.16 -19.47
CA LEU A 65 -1.99 7.33 -18.07
C LEU A 65 -0.81 6.99 -17.15
N VAL A 66 -0.57 7.83 -16.16
CA VAL A 66 0.30 7.51 -15.01
C VAL A 66 -0.56 7.26 -13.78
N LEU A 67 -0.32 6.14 -13.10
CA LEU A 67 -0.91 5.81 -11.80
C LEU A 67 0.09 6.11 -10.70
N ALA A 68 -0.28 7.00 -9.79
CA ALA A 68 0.52 7.42 -8.64
C ALA A 68 -0.19 7.06 -7.33
N PHE A 69 0.55 7.05 -6.23
CA PHE A 69 -0.01 6.82 -4.91
C PHE A 69 0.69 7.65 -3.83
N SER A 70 -0.14 8.16 -2.93
CA SER A 70 0.18 8.89 -1.69
C SER A 70 0.56 10.36 -1.86
N ASP A 71 0.38 11.09 -0.76
CA ASP A 71 0.85 12.45 -0.53
C ASP A 71 2.36 12.59 -0.77
N LEU A 72 3.15 11.53 -0.54
CA LEU A 72 4.59 11.51 -0.80
C LEU A 72 4.95 11.60 -2.28
N GLN A 73 4.01 11.36 -3.19
CA GLN A 73 4.19 11.54 -4.64
C GLN A 73 3.52 12.82 -5.18
N ALA A 74 2.99 13.71 -4.33
CA ALA A 74 2.27 14.91 -4.79
C ALA A 74 3.10 15.79 -5.74
N ASP A 75 4.39 16.01 -5.44
CA ASP A 75 5.28 16.78 -6.30
C ASP A 75 5.55 16.07 -7.64
N ILE A 76 5.66 14.74 -7.64
CA ILE A 76 5.81 13.95 -8.87
C ILE A 76 4.55 14.11 -9.74
N VAL A 77 3.37 14.02 -9.14
CA VAL A 77 2.09 14.22 -9.83
C VAL A 77 2.02 15.61 -10.45
N ARG A 78 2.33 16.65 -9.67
CA ARG A 78 2.38 18.05 -10.14
C ARG A 78 3.30 18.21 -11.35
N GLU A 79 4.53 17.67 -11.28
CA GLU A 79 5.50 17.78 -12.37
C GLU A 79 5.09 17.02 -13.63
N LEU A 80 4.44 15.85 -13.50
CA LEU A 80 3.89 15.11 -14.63
C LEU A 80 2.75 15.87 -15.32
N MET A 81 1.87 16.52 -14.55
CA MET A 81 0.80 17.35 -15.09
C MET A 81 1.37 18.57 -15.84
N LEU A 82 2.38 19.25 -15.29
CA LEU A 82 3.07 20.35 -15.97
C LEU A 82 3.73 19.92 -17.29
N ARG A 83 4.08 18.63 -17.42
CA ARG A 83 4.62 18.02 -18.64
C ARG A 83 3.54 17.48 -19.59
N GLY A 84 2.26 17.74 -19.31
CA GLY A 84 1.13 17.35 -20.17
C GLY A 84 0.75 15.87 -20.06
N VAL A 85 1.14 15.18 -18.99
CA VAL A 85 0.81 13.77 -18.78
C VAL A 85 -0.47 13.65 -17.94
N THR A 86 -1.41 12.81 -18.36
CA THR A 86 -2.58 12.45 -17.55
C THR A 86 -2.14 11.59 -16.37
N VAL A 87 -2.49 12.01 -15.16
CA VAL A 87 -2.15 11.30 -13.92
C VAL A 87 -3.41 11.02 -13.12
N PHE A 88 -3.51 9.80 -12.60
CA PHE A 88 -4.48 9.44 -11.57
C PHE A 88 -3.73 9.09 -10.29
N ALA A 89 -3.97 9.85 -9.23
CA ALA A 89 -3.32 9.65 -7.93
C ALA A 89 -4.29 9.03 -6.93
N PHE A 90 -3.93 7.89 -6.37
CA PHE A 90 -4.67 7.27 -5.27
C PHE A 90 -4.11 7.71 -3.92
N ASN A 91 -4.93 7.60 -2.87
CA ASN A 91 -4.53 7.97 -1.52
C ASN A 91 -5.22 7.16 -0.41
N GLN A 92 -5.52 5.89 -0.69
CA GLN A 92 -6.14 4.97 0.27
C GLN A 92 -5.33 4.80 1.56
N ARG A 93 -6.01 4.75 2.70
CA ARG A 93 -5.43 4.55 4.04
C ARG A 93 -6.10 3.44 4.82
N SER A 94 -7.28 2.98 4.41
CA SER A 94 -8.05 1.88 4.98
C SER A 94 -8.22 0.71 4.02
N ILE A 95 -8.59 -0.46 4.54
CA ILE A 95 -8.95 -1.64 3.75
C ILE A 95 -10.10 -1.31 2.79
N ALA A 96 -11.13 -0.60 3.27
CA ALA A 96 -12.25 -0.20 2.43
C ALA A 96 -11.79 0.64 1.23
N GLU A 97 -10.93 1.65 1.47
CA GLU A 97 -10.38 2.47 0.39
C GLU A 97 -9.43 1.69 -0.55
N ILE A 98 -8.75 0.64 -0.06
CA ILE A 98 -7.98 -0.28 -0.92
C ILE A 98 -8.91 -1.05 -1.87
N LEU A 99 -10.06 -1.55 -1.37
CA LEU A 99 -11.06 -2.20 -2.20
C LEU A 99 -11.68 -1.23 -3.21
N ASP A 100 -11.95 0.02 -2.80
CA ASP A 100 -12.42 1.07 -3.70
C ASP A 100 -11.39 1.41 -4.77
N MET A 101 -10.10 1.48 -4.42
CA MET A 101 -9.00 1.68 -5.37
C MET A 101 -9.02 0.59 -6.46
N ILE A 102 -9.23 -0.68 -6.10
CA ILE A 102 -9.35 -1.79 -7.05
C ILE A 102 -10.54 -1.58 -8.00
N LEU A 103 -11.71 -1.19 -7.47
CA LEU A 103 -12.91 -0.94 -8.29
C LEU A 103 -12.72 0.25 -9.24
N VAL A 104 -12.14 1.35 -8.75
CA VAL A 104 -11.85 2.54 -9.55
C VAL A 104 -10.86 2.18 -10.66
N LEU A 105 -9.77 1.50 -10.34
CA LEU A 105 -8.79 1.07 -11.34
C LEU A 105 -9.41 0.13 -12.37
N ALA A 106 -10.24 -0.82 -11.95
CA ALA A 106 -10.97 -1.71 -12.85
C ALA A 106 -11.86 -0.94 -13.84
N ARG A 107 -12.56 0.10 -13.38
CA ARG A 107 -13.38 0.96 -14.24
C ARG A 107 -12.53 1.79 -15.21
N ILE A 108 -11.41 2.35 -14.75
CA ILE A 108 -10.46 3.10 -15.58
C ILE A 108 -9.98 2.27 -16.77
N VAL A 109 -9.80 0.96 -16.60
CA VAL A 109 -9.30 0.07 -17.67
C VAL A 109 -10.40 -0.72 -18.39
N GLY A 110 -11.67 -0.54 -18.03
CA GLY A 110 -12.81 -1.24 -18.63
C GLY A 110 -12.91 -2.72 -18.24
N ALA A 111 -12.46 -3.08 -17.03
CA ALA A 111 -12.48 -4.43 -16.47
C ALA A 111 -13.37 -4.53 -15.22
N GLU A 112 -14.50 -3.79 -15.18
CA GLU A 112 -15.35 -3.65 -14.00
C GLU A 112 -15.83 -4.99 -13.42
N GLU A 113 -16.33 -5.91 -14.25
CA GLU A 113 -16.79 -7.24 -13.79
C GLU A 113 -15.68 -8.02 -13.07
N LYS A 114 -14.45 -7.99 -13.61
CA LYS A 114 -13.29 -8.61 -12.97
C LYS A 114 -12.90 -7.91 -11.67
N GLY A 115 -13.02 -6.59 -11.63
CA GLY A 115 -12.79 -5.80 -10.41
C GLY A 115 -13.78 -6.15 -9.30
N GLN A 116 -15.06 -6.25 -9.63
CA GLN A 116 -16.11 -6.65 -8.69
C GLN A 116 -15.87 -8.07 -8.16
N ALA A 117 -15.52 -9.02 -9.04
CA ALA A 117 -15.18 -10.38 -8.64
C ALA A 117 -13.95 -10.43 -7.72
N LEU A 118 -12.89 -9.67 -8.03
CA LEU A 118 -11.70 -9.57 -7.20
C LEU A 118 -12.01 -9.00 -5.81
N VAL A 119 -12.77 -7.90 -5.74
CA VAL A 119 -13.17 -7.32 -4.45
C VAL A 119 -14.05 -8.28 -3.66
N ALA A 120 -15.00 -8.97 -4.29
CA ALA A 120 -15.82 -9.97 -3.61
C ALA A 120 -14.96 -11.11 -3.01
N GLN A 121 -13.97 -11.59 -3.76
CA GLN A 121 -13.03 -12.60 -3.28
C GLN A 121 -12.21 -12.11 -2.08
N LEU A 122 -11.65 -10.90 -2.16
CA LEU A 122 -10.83 -10.32 -1.09
C LEU A 122 -11.66 -10.08 0.18
N THR A 123 -12.86 -9.49 0.03
CA THR A 123 -13.80 -9.29 1.14
C THR A 123 -14.19 -10.61 1.79
N HIS A 124 -14.50 -11.64 1.01
CA HIS A 124 -14.81 -12.96 1.56
C HIS A 124 -13.63 -13.55 2.35
N GLY A 125 -12.40 -13.40 1.84
CA GLY A 125 -11.20 -13.82 2.55
C GLY A 125 -11.01 -13.11 3.89
N LEU A 126 -11.22 -11.78 3.93
CA LEU A 126 -11.15 -11.00 5.17
C LEU A 126 -12.20 -11.45 6.19
N GLU A 127 -13.43 -11.71 5.75
CA GLU A 127 -14.51 -12.19 6.63
C GLU A 127 -14.28 -13.62 7.12
N ALA A 128 -13.70 -14.50 6.29
CA ALA A 128 -13.31 -15.83 6.72
C ALA A 128 -12.21 -15.78 7.81
N ILE A 129 -11.23 -14.88 7.67
CA ILE A 129 -10.20 -14.66 8.70
C ILE A 129 -10.82 -14.11 9.98
N ARG A 130 -11.70 -13.11 9.86
CA ARG A 130 -12.44 -12.52 11.00
C ARG A 130 -13.23 -13.58 11.76
N ALA A 131 -13.97 -14.43 11.04
CA ALA A 131 -14.75 -15.52 11.63
C ALA A 131 -13.87 -16.58 12.30
N SER A 132 -12.71 -16.90 11.71
CA SER A 132 -11.73 -17.80 12.33
C SER A 132 -11.16 -17.21 13.63
N ALA A 133 -10.74 -15.94 13.60
CA ALA A 133 -10.15 -15.23 14.73
C ALA A 133 -11.12 -15.03 15.90
N ALA A 134 -12.44 -14.97 15.63
CA ALA A 134 -13.46 -14.90 16.68
C ALA A 134 -13.48 -16.12 17.61
N ASN A 135 -12.87 -17.25 17.21
CA ASN A 135 -12.74 -18.45 18.05
C ASN A 135 -11.49 -18.44 18.94
N PHE A 136 -10.63 -17.42 18.85
CA PHE A 136 -9.43 -17.35 19.68
C PHE A 136 -9.81 -17.06 21.14
N PRO A 137 -9.12 -17.70 22.11
CA PRO A 137 -9.44 -17.53 23.53
C PRO A 137 -9.11 -16.13 24.05
N GLN A 138 -8.24 -15.40 23.36
CA GLN A 138 -7.82 -14.04 23.70
C GLN A 138 -7.37 -13.28 22.46
N ARG A 139 -7.37 -11.95 22.56
CA ARG A 139 -6.87 -11.03 21.54
C ARG A 139 -5.55 -10.43 22.03
N PRO A 140 -4.39 -10.81 21.45
CA PRO A 140 -3.10 -10.32 21.94
C PRO A 140 -2.96 -8.83 21.64
N ARG A 141 -2.30 -8.09 22.54
CA ARG A 141 -1.88 -6.71 22.29
C ARG A 141 -0.75 -6.68 21.27
N VAL A 142 -0.92 -5.92 20.19
CA VAL A 142 0.00 -5.89 19.05
C VAL A 142 0.58 -4.51 18.86
N LEU A 143 1.92 -4.44 18.80
CA LEU A 143 2.64 -3.30 18.23
C LEU A 143 2.95 -3.60 16.76
N PHE A 144 2.54 -2.71 15.86
CA PHE A 144 3.09 -2.66 14.51
C PHE A 144 4.12 -1.54 14.37
N GLU A 145 5.29 -1.87 13.84
CA GLU A 145 6.35 -0.92 13.52
C GLU A 145 6.47 -0.72 12.01
N GLU A 146 5.98 0.42 11.54
CA GLU A 146 6.20 0.88 10.17
C GLU A 146 7.63 1.39 9.98
N TRP A 147 8.19 2.01 11.02
CA TRP A 147 9.56 2.49 11.02
C TRP A 147 10.17 2.44 12.42
N LYS A 148 11.48 2.31 12.49
CA LYS A 148 12.20 2.07 13.76
C LYS A 148 12.66 3.34 14.49
N ASP A 149 12.99 4.40 13.74
CA ASP A 149 13.64 5.61 14.26
C ASP A 149 13.42 6.82 13.32
N PRO A 150 12.52 7.76 13.70
CA PRO A 150 11.65 7.69 14.88
C PRO A 150 10.73 6.45 14.83
N LEU A 151 10.27 5.96 15.98
CA LEU A 151 9.34 4.83 16.02
C LEU A 151 7.99 5.29 15.45
N ILE A 152 7.53 4.65 14.38
CA ILE A 152 6.26 4.97 13.71
C ILE A 152 5.33 3.77 13.84
N SER A 153 4.12 3.99 14.39
CA SER A 153 3.09 2.97 14.56
C SER A 153 2.47 2.55 13.23
N GLY A 154 1.50 1.63 13.22
CA GLY A 154 0.82 1.21 11.99
C GLY A 154 -0.09 2.28 11.38
N ILE A 155 -0.22 2.21 10.06
CA ILE A 155 -1.20 2.99 9.30
C ILE A 155 -2.55 2.27 9.35
N ARG A 156 -3.66 2.98 9.11
CA ARG A 156 -5.00 2.47 9.35
C ARG A 156 -5.29 1.07 8.78
N TRP A 157 -4.99 0.80 7.52
CA TRP A 157 -5.26 -0.52 6.94
C TRP A 157 -4.47 -1.64 7.62
N VAL A 158 -3.27 -1.35 8.15
CA VAL A 158 -2.49 -2.34 8.93
C VAL A 158 -3.17 -2.63 10.26
N GLU A 159 -3.61 -1.58 10.96
CA GLU A 159 -4.32 -1.72 12.24
C GLU A 159 -5.64 -2.48 12.04
N GLU A 160 -6.37 -2.21 10.96
CA GLU A 160 -7.59 -2.95 10.58
C GLU A 160 -7.27 -4.44 10.29
N LEU A 161 -6.14 -4.76 9.65
CA LEU A 161 -5.73 -6.15 9.43
C LEU A 161 -5.37 -6.87 10.73
N ILE A 162 -4.74 -6.18 11.68
CA ILE A 162 -4.46 -6.72 13.03
C ILE A 162 -5.77 -7.04 13.74
N GLU A 163 -6.74 -6.13 13.71
CA GLU A 163 -8.05 -6.32 14.33
C GLU A 163 -8.81 -7.51 13.71
N ILE A 164 -8.78 -7.62 12.37
CA ILE A 164 -9.37 -8.73 11.60
C ILE A 164 -8.71 -10.07 11.96
N ALA A 165 -7.38 -10.08 12.15
CA ALA A 165 -6.62 -11.26 12.53
C ALA A 165 -6.77 -11.64 14.02
N GLY A 166 -7.55 -10.87 14.81
CA GLY A 166 -7.82 -11.16 16.21
C GLY A 166 -6.88 -10.49 17.20
N GLY A 167 -6.03 -9.57 16.77
CA GLY A 167 -5.15 -8.78 17.65
C GLY A 167 -5.77 -7.43 18.03
N ASP A 168 -5.29 -6.85 19.13
CA ASP A 168 -5.64 -5.49 19.56
C ASP A 168 -4.43 -4.57 19.40
N PRO A 169 -4.45 -3.64 18.44
CA PRO A 169 -3.43 -2.60 18.33
C PRO A 169 -3.21 -1.86 19.64
N ILE A 170 -1.95 -1.58 20.00
CA ILE A 170 -1.66 -0.77 21.20
C ILE A 170 -1.80 0.75 20.98
N PHE A 171 -1.83 1.22 19.72
CA PHE A 171 -2.03 2.63 19.37
C PHE A 171 -3.23 2.86 18.43
N PRO A 172 -4.44 2.37 18.76
CA PRO A 172 -5.57 2.37 17.83
C PRO A 172 -6.10 3.78 17.51
N HIS A 173 -5.78 4.79 18.33
CA HIS A 173 -6.17 6.18 18.10
C HIS A 173 -5.32 6.86 17.01
N LEU A 174 -4.10 6.39 16.76
CA LEU A 174 -3.20 6.99 15.77
C LEU A 174 -3.57 6.66 14.32
N ARG A 175 -4.42 5.65 14.10
CA ARG A 175 -4.90 5.27 12.76
C ARG A 175 -5.66 6.37 12.02
N HIS A 176 -6.17 7.37 12.73
CA HIS A 176 -6.88 8.49 12.10
C HIS A 176 -5.93 9.50 11.43
N HIS A 177 -4.63 9.41 11.72
CA HIS A 177 -3.60 10.22 11.07
C HIS A 177 -3.14 9.55 9.76
N GLN A 178 -3.25 10.29 8.66
CA GLN A 178 -2.92 9.78 7.31
C GLN A 178 -1.42 9.77 7.04
N ASP A 179 -0.68 10.71 7.63
CA ASP A 179 0.75 10.88 7.47
C ASP A 179 1.53 10.13 8.55
N ALA A 180 2.80 9.85 8.28
CA ALA A 180 3.66 9.14 9.20
C ALA A 180 4.11 10.00 10.39
N LYS A 181 4.17 11.33 10.26
CA LYS A 181 4.68 12.23 11.31
C LYS A 181 3.75 12.24 12.52
N ASN A 182 2.44 12.27 12.28
CA ASN A 182 1.43 12.21 13.33
C ASN A 182 1.20 10.79 13.90
N ARG A 183 1.97 9.80 13.44
CA ARG A 183 1.99 8.42 13.98
C ARG A 183 3.33 8.07 14.64
N ILE A 184 4.19 9.07 14.84
CA ILE A 184 5.41 8.92 15.61
C ILE A 184 5.02 8.71 17.08
N VAL A 185 5.58 7.68 17.71
CA VAL A 185 5.38 7.36 19.12
C VAL A 185 6.71 7.42 19.86
N ASP A 186 6.67 7.85 21.11
CA ASP A 186 7.81 7.73 22.01
C ASP A 186 8.03 6.23 22.32
N PRO A 187 9.23 5.66 22.07
CA PRO A 187 9.54 4.30 22.47
C PRO A 187 9.26 4.01 23.95
N ALA A 188 9.38 5.00 24.85
CA ALA A 188 9.05 4.85 26.26
C ALA A 188 7.54 4.68 26.56
N ALA A 189 6.67 4.99 25.61
CA ALA A 189 5.24 4.74 25.71
C ALA A 189 4.86 3.28 25.41
N VAL A 190 5.76 2.48 24.83
CA VAL A 190 5.48 1.09 24.44
C VAL A 190 5.43 0.14 25.65
N PRO A 191 6.41 0.10 26.57
CA PRO A 191 6.40 -0.90 27.64
C PRO A 191 5.19 -0.85 28.59
N PRO A 192 4.66 0.32 28.97
CA PRO A 192 3.43 0.38 29.77
C PRO A 192 2.20 -0.23 29.08
N LEU A 193 2.21 -0.34 27.76
CA LEU A 193 1.14 -0.97 26.97
C LEU A 193 1.35 -2.48 26.80
N ASP A 194 2.53 -2.99 27.16
CA ASP A 194 2.88 -4.41 27.28
C ASP A 194 2.44 -5.24 26.05
N PRO A 195 2.96 -4.93 24.84
CA PRO A 195 2.62 -5.67 23.64
C PRO A 195 3.09 -7.12 23.74
N GLU A 196 2.17 -8.06 23.50
CA GLU A 196 2.43 -9.50 23.45
C GLU A 196 3.03 -9.92 22.11
N VAL A 197 2.74 -9.16 21.05
CA VAL A 197 3.24 -9.39 19.69
C VAL A 197 3.79 -8.09 19.11
N ILE A 198 4.98 -8.18 18.51
CA ILE A 198 5.56 -7.09 17.70
C ILE A 198 5.66 -7.55 16.26
N ILE A 199 4.96 -6.85 15.38
CA ILE A 199 5.05 -6.99 13.92
C ILE A 199 5.87 -5.80 13.40
N ALA A 200 6.89 -6.06 12.60
CA ALA A 200 7.71 -4.99 12.03
C ALA A 200 7.79 -5.14 10.51
N SER A 201 7.57 -4.03 9.81
CA SER A 201 7.66 -3.94 8.35
C SER A 201 8.27 -2.60 7.96
N TRP A 202 9.60 -2.51 8.04
CA TRP A 202 10.31 -1.25 7.82
C TRP A 202 10.47 -0.94 6.33
N CYS A 203 9.84 0.15 5.88
CA CYS A 203 9.79 0.54 4.48
C CYS A 203 11.17 0.67 3.83
N GLY A 204 11.51 -0.22 2.89
CA GLY A 204 12.77 -0.15 2.14
C GLY A 204 14.00 -0.67 2.88
N MET A 205 13.85 -1.33 4.04
CA MET A 205 14.97 -1.97 4.74
C MET A 205 14.58 -3.31 5.39
N LYS A 206 15.58 -4.16 5.64
CA LYS A 206 15.35 -5.40 6.38
C LYS A 206 15.13 -5.09 7.86
N VAL A 207 14.15 -5.75 8.46
CA VAL A 207 13.91 -5.68 9.91
C VAL A 207 15.09 -6.30 10.65
N ALA A 208 15.66 -5.52 11.58
CA ALA A 208 16.73 -5.95 12.46
C ALA A 208 16.14 -6.33 13.82
N LYS A 209 15.83 -7.61 14.03
CA LYS A 209 15.21 -8.10 15.29
C LYS A 209 16.00 -7.71 16.54
N GLN A 210 17.33 -7.62 16.45
CA GLN A 210 18.17 -7.21 17.57
C GLN A 210 17.87 -5.78 18.03
N HIS A 211 17.58 -4.86 17.11
CA HIS A 211 17.24 -3.48 17.43
C HIS A 211 15.93 -3.39 18.25
N ILE A 212 14.95 -4.24 17.94
CA ILE A 212 13.69 -4.32 18.71
C ILE A 212 13.97 -4.88 20.12
N ARG A 213 14.78 -5.96 20.21
CA ARG A 213 15.12 -6.62 21.48
C ARG A 213 15.95 -5.76 22.44
N THR A 214 16.64 -4.74 21.95
CA THR A 214 17.47 -3.84 22.77
C THR A 214 16.71 -2.62 23.27
N ARG A 215 15.42 -2.48 23.00
CA ARG A 215 14.64 -1.34 23.51
C ARG A 215 14.47 -1.43 25.02
N PRO A 216 14.42 -0.29 25.72
CA PRO A 216 14.10 -0.27 27.14
C PRO A 216 12.73 -0.94 27.37
N ASN A 217 12.69 -1.83 28.36
CA ASN A 217 11.44 -2.31 28.95
C ASN A 217 10.90 -1.29 29.96
#